data_AF-A0A2D8PCV0-F1
#
_entry.id   AF-A0A2D8PCV0-F1
#
_cell.length_a   1.000
_cell.length_b   1.000
_cell.length_c   1.000
_cell.angle_alpha   90.00
_cell.angle_beta   90.00
_cell.angle_gamma   90.00
#
_symmetry.space_group_name_H-M   'P 1'
#
loop_
_entity.id
_entity.type
_entity.pdbx_description
1 polymer ?
#
loop_
_entity_poly.entity_id
_entity_poly.type
_entity_poly.pdbx_seq_one_letter_code
_entity_poly.pdbx_strand_id
1 'polypeptide(L)'
;MLNDDPHDAREVAHIKQRIGAEIDAFDPKRAAAGIEDWNVATLADFKNALIEPNLMELNLPGGITDYAYAVTRKKGPYRVMWLPWNDIFSLAVESRFGPVDISVHGDAIGCFSSV
;
A
#
# COMPACT_ATOMS: atom_id res chain seq x y z
N MET A 1 -0.93 5.98 -22.76
CA MET A 1 -0.36 7.31 -22.49
C MET A 1 0.51 7.15 -21.26
N LEU A 2 1.79 7.44 -21.37
CA LEU A 2 2.66 7.56 -20.19
C LEU A 2 2.31 8.91 -19.56
N ASN A 3 1.82 8.91 -18.33
CA ASN A 3 1.61 10.12 -17.55
C ASN A 3 2.99 10.67 -17.18
N ASP A 4 3.57 11.50 -18.04
CA ASP A 4 4.81 12.23 -17.77
C ASP A 4 4.51 13.52 -16.98
N ASP A 5 3.63 13.45 -15.97
CA ASP A 5 3.41 14.58 -15.06
C ASP A 5 4.58 14.64 -14.04
N PRO A 6 5.33 15.75 -13.96
CA PRO A 6 6.38 15.92 -12.96
C PRO A 6 5.89 15.75 -11.51
N HIS A 7 4.60 15.97 -11.24
CA HIS A 7 4.00 15.73 -9.94
C HIS A 7 3.92 14.23 -9.63
N ASP A 8 3.41 13.43 -10.58
CA ASP A 8 3.33 11.98 -10.46
C ASP A 8 4.71 11.36 -10.23
N ALA A 9 5.74 11.83 -10.96
CA ALA A 9 7.10 11.32 -10.81
C ALA A 9 7.68 11.61 -9.41
N ARG A 10 7.40 12.79 -8.84
CA ARG A 10 7.82 13.13 -7.47
C ARG A 10 7.09 12.30 -6.43
N GLU A 11 5.79 12.09 -6.62
CA GLU A 11 4.98 11.30 -5.71
C GLU A 11 5.42 9.83 -5.71
N VAL A 12 5.66 9.26 -6.89
CA VAL A 12 6.23 7.91 -7.05
C VAL A 12 7.57 7.78 -6.32
N ALA A 13 8.46 8.77 -6.44
CA ALA A 13 9.74 8.76 -5.75
C ALA A 13 9.57 8.80 -4.22
N HIS A 14 8.63 9.63 -3.72
CA HIS A 14 8.30 9.73 -2.31
C HIS A 14 7.73 8.41 -1.75
N ILE A 15 6.78 7.79 -2.46
CA ILE A 15 6.22 6.48 -2.10
C ILE A 15 7.33 5.43 -1.99
N LYS A 16 8.22 5.37 -2.98
CA LYS A 16 9.34 4.42 -2.99
C LYS A 16 10.30 4.66 -1.83
N GLN A 17 10.60 5.92 -1.50
CA GLN A 17 11.42 6.26 -0.35
C GLN A 17 10.78 5.78 0.95
N ARG A 18 9.47 6.01 1.14
CA ARG A 18 8.73 5.58 2.33
C ARG A 18 8.73 4.06 2.49
N ILE A 19 8.39 3.33 1.43
CA ILE A 19 8.41 1.86 1.42
C ILE A 19 9.83 1.33 1.67
N GLY A 20 10.84 1.92 1.04
CA GLY A 20 12.24 1.53 1.23
C GLY A 20 12.69 1.69 2.68
N ALA A 21 12.43 2.85 3.29
CA ALA A 21 12.75 3.11 4.69
C ALA A 21 12.04 2.15 5.64
N GLU A 22 10.79 1.78 5.34
CA GLU A 22 10.02 0.83 6.13
C GLU A 22 10.59 -0.59 6.03
N ILE A 23 10.93 -1.04 4.82
CA ILE A 23 11.59 -2.34 4.59
C ILE A 23 12.93 -2.42 5.34
N ASP A 24 13.72 -1.34 5.30
CA ASP A 24 15.04 -1.28 5.95
C ASP A 24 14.92 -1.28 7.48
N ALA A 25 13.87 -0.67 8.02
CA ALA A 25 13.60 -0.61 9.45
C ALA A 25 12.85 -1.84 10.01
N PHE A 26 12.32 -2.70 9.15
CA PHE A 26 11.49 -3.83 9.58
C PHE A 26 12.32 -4.87 10.34
N ASP A 27 11.97 -5.09 11.61
CA ASP A 27 12.55 -6.13 12.46
C ASP A 27 11.56 -7.30 12.65
N PRO A 28 11.79 -8.46 12.01
CA PRO A 28 10.91 -9.62 12.13
C PRO A 28 10.73 -10.13 13.57
N LYS A 29 11.64 -9.80 14.50
CA LYS A 29 11.54 -10.22 15.90
C LYS A 29 10.65 -9.33 16.74
N ARG A 30 10.35 -8.13 16.25
CA ARG A 30 9.57 -7.10 16.97
C ARG A 30 8.25 -6.75 16.26
N ALA A 31 8.02 -7.27 15.07
CA ALA A 31 6.81 -7.01 14.30
C ALA A 31 5.55 -7.66 14.90
N ALA A 32 4.40 -7.06 14.59
CA ALA A 32 3.15 -7.18 15.33
C ALA A 32 2.58 -8.60 15.47
N ALA A 33 2.84 -9.52 14.52
CA ALA A 33 2.31 -10.88 14.60
C ALA A 33 2.91 -11.71 15.75
N GLY A 34 4.02 -11.27 16.35
CA GLY A 34 4.67 -11.93 17.48
C GLY A 34 5.36 -13.26 17.16
N ILE A 35 5.27 -13.75 15.92
CA ILE A 35 5.90 -14.98 15.43
C ILE A 35 6.90 -14.60 14.35
N GLU A 36 8.20 -14.75 14.64
CA GLU A 36 9.30 -14.33 13.76
C GLU A 36 9.19 -14.92 12.35
N ASP A 37 8.95 -16.23 12.24
CA ASP A 37 8.82 -16.90 10.93
C ASP A 37 7.67 -16.32 10.08
N TRP A 38 6.56 -15.93 10.71
CA TRP A 38 5.43 -15.32 10.01
C TRP A 38 5.77 -13.90 9.56
N ASN A 39 6.50 -13.15 10.38
CA ASN A 39 6.96 -11.81 10.03
C ASN A 39 7.96 -11.85 8.86
N VAL A 40 8.86 -12.84 8.83
CA VAL A 40 9.78 -13.07 7.70
C VAL A 40 9.01 -13.40 6.43
N ALA A 41 8.04 -14.31 6.50
CA ALA A 41 7.19 -14.65 5.35
C ALA A 41 6.39 -13.44 4.85
N THR A 42 5.82 -12.65 5.76
CA THR A 42 5.07 -11.43 5.45
C THR A 42 5.92 -10.41 4.71
N LEU A 43 7.15 -10.15 5.17
CA LEU A 43 8.05 -9.22 4.50
C LEU A 43 8.42 -9.72 3.10
N ALA A 44 8.66 -11.03 2.93
CA ALA A 44 8.95 -11.62 1.63
C ALA A 44 7.76 -11.49 0.67
N ASP A 45 6.55 -11.80 1.14
CA ASP A 45 5.31 -11.66 0.37
C ASP A 45 5.05 -10.20 -0.01
N PHE A 46 5.26 -9.26 0.91
CA PHE A 46 5.12 -7.84 0.65
C PHE A 46 6.06 -7.39 -0.48
N LYS A 47 7.35 -7.73 -0.38
CA LYS A 47 8.35 -7.41 -1.41
C LYS A 47 7.98 -7.97 -2.78
N ASN A 48 7.48 -9.21 -2.82
CA ASN A 48 7.03 -9.86 -4.06
C ASN A 48 5.76 -9.22 -4.64
N ALA A 49 4.91 -8.65 -3.79
CA ALA A 49 3.68 -7.99 -4.17
C ALA A 49 3.90 -6.56 -4.68
N LEU A 50 5.03 -5.91 -4.37
CA LEU A 50 5.31 -4.54 -4.81
C LEU A 50 5.21 -4.38 -6.33
N ILE A 51 4.66 -3.24 -6.74
CA ILE A 51 4.60 -2.78 -8.13
C ILE A 51 5.15 -1.37 -8.22
N GLU A 52 5.39 -0.92 -9.46
CA GLU A 52 5.51 0.51 -9.71
C GLU A 52 4.21 1.20 -9.24
N PRO A 53 4.29 2.23 -8.37
CA PRO A 53 3.09 2.90 -7.87
C PRO A 53 2.21 3.36 -9.04
N ASN A 54 0.95 2.94 -9.02
CA ASN A 54 0.03 3.14 -10.13
C ASN A 54 -1.19 3.95 -9.66
N LEU A 55 -1.34 5.16 -10.19
CA LEU A 55 -2.44 6.06 -9.89
C LEU A 55 -3.77 5.49 -10.42
N MET A 56 -4.75 5.33 -9.54
CA MET A 56 -6.08 4.85 -9.91
C MET A 56 -7.16 5.39 -8.98
N GLU A 57 -8.40 5.36 -9.44
CA GLU A 57 -9.55 5.70 -8.60
C GLU A 57 -9.68 4.74 -7.42
N LEU A 58 -9.95 5.33 -6.25
CA LEU A 58 -10.21 4.67 -4.99
C LEU A 58 -11.52 5.20 -4.43
N ASN A 59 -12.40 4.28 -4.05
CA ASN A 59 -13.63 4.63 -3.36
C ASN A 59 -13.34 4.77 -1.87
N LEU A 60 -13.68 5.91 -1.31
CA LEU A 60 -13.52 6.24 0.10
C LEU A 60 -14.83 6.05 0.87
N PRO A 61 -14.77 5.84 2.19
CA PRO A 61 -15.95 5.83 3.04
C PRO A 61 -16.82 7.08 2.82
N GLY A 62 -18.14 6.90 2.83
CA GLY A 62 -19.09 7.99 2.60
C GLY A 62 -19.46 8.24 1.12
N GLY A 63 -19.00 7.38 0.20
CA GLY A 63 -19.38 7.44 -1.22
C GLY A 63 -18.61 8.48 -2.03
N ILE A 64 -17.43 8.87 -1.54
CA ILE A 64 -16.50 9.78 -2.21
C ILE A 64 -15.53 8.95 -3.04
N THR A 65 -15.12 9.45 -4.20
CA THR A 65 -14.07 8.84 -5.03
C THR A 65 -12.94 9.85 -5.22
N ASP A 66 -11.71 9.38 -5.09
CA ASP A 66 -10.49 10.18 -5.33
C ASP A 66 -9.40 9.29 -5.94
N TYR A 67 -8.25 9.86 -6.30
CA TYR A 67 -7.15 9.15 -6.95
C TYR A 67 -6.01 8.82 -5.99
N ALA A 68 -5.75 7.53 -5.80
CA ALA A 68 -4.69 7.02 -4.92
C ALA A 68 -3.74 6.12 -5.70
N TYR A 69 -2.56 5.84 -5.15
CA TYR A 69 -1.57 5.00 -5.82
C TYR A 69 -1.64 3.57 -5.28
N ALA A 70 -1.94 2.59 -6.13
CA ALA A 70 -1.72 1.20 -5.75
C ALA A 70 -0.22 0.92 -5.70
N VAL A 71 0.26 0.39 -4.57
CA VAL A 71 1.69 0.07 -4.37
C VAL A 71 1.97 -1.43 -4.35
N THR A 72 0.92 -2.25 -4.25
CA THR A 72 0.99 -3.71 -4.42
C THR A 72 0.05 -4.24 -5.49
N ARG A 73 0.38 -5.42 -6.01
CA ARG A 73 -0.58 -6.31 -6.68
C ARG A 73 -1.66 -6.74 -5.68
N LYS A 74 -2.78 -7.21 -6.23
CA LYS A 74 -3.86 -7.79 -5.43
C LYS A 74 -3.38 -9.08 -4.74
N LYS A 75 -3.63 -9.22 -3.45
CA LYS A 75 -3.50 -10.46 -2.66
C LYS A 75 -4.91 -10.88 -2.23
N GLY A 76 -5.49 -11.84 -2.94
CA GLY A 76 -6.92 -12.12 -2.83
C GLY A 76 -7.74 -10.86 -3.18
N PRO A 77 -8.71 -10.45 -2.35
CA PRO A 77 -9.46 -9.23 -2.59
C PRO A 77 -8.76 -7.97 -2.05
N TYR A 78 -7.51 -8.02 -1.60
CA TYR A 78 -6.88 -6.88 -0.93
C TYR A 78 -5.70 -6.31 -1.71
N ARG A 79 -5.45 -5.00 -1.52
CA ARG A 79 -4.20 -4.36 -1.96
C ARG A 79 -3.85 -3.17 -1.07
N VAL A 80 -2.59 -2.78 -1.07
CA VAL A 80 -2.13 -1.57 -0.37
C VAL A 80 -2.16 -0.40 -1.34
N MET A 81 -2.74 0.70 -0.85
CA MET A 81 -2.85 2.00 -1.51
C MET A 81 -2.02 3.03 -0.74
N TRP A 82 -1.51 4.03 -1.44
CA TRP A 82 -0.96 5.25 -0.86
C TRP A 82 -1.95 6.39 -1.06
N LEU A 83 -2.27 7.10 0.02
CA LEU A 83 -3.19 8.24 0.05
C LEU A 83 -2.37 9.54 0.10
N PRO A 84 -2.15 10.23 -1.04
CA PRO A 84 -1.20 11.35 -1.12
C PRO A 84 -1.63 12.55 -0.26
N TRP A 85 -2.94 12.76 -0.06
CA TRP A 85 -3.47 13.86 0.76
C TRP A 85 -3.23 13.70 2.27
N ASN A 86 -2.98 12.47 2.74
CA ASN A 86 -2.77 12.17 4.15
C ASN A 86 -1.37 11.61 4.46
N ASP A 87 -0.51 11.45 3.46
CA ASP A 87 0.85 10.91 3.61
C ASP A 87 0.88 9.54 4.32
N ILE A 88 -0.09 8.67 3.99
CA ILE A 88 -0.35 7.40 4.68
C ILE A 88 -0.69 6.25 3.72
N PHE A 89 -0.40 5.02 4.15
CA PHE A 89 -0.87 3.82 3.44
C PHE A 89 -2.24 3.39 3.95
N SER A 90 -3.01 2.76 3.06
CA SER A 90 -4.32 2.21 3.33
C SER A 90 -4.42 0.80 2.74
N LEU A 91 -5.09 -0.10 3.46
CA LEU A 91 -5.60 -1.33 2.87
C LEU A 91 -6.92 -1.04 2.15
N ALA A 92 -6.98 -1.44 0.88
CA ALA A 92 -8.20 -1.41 0.10
C ALA A 92 -8.68 -2.81 -0.23
N VAL A 93 -10.01 -2.98 -0.27
CA VAL A 93 -10.67 -4.19 -0.77
C VAL A 93 -11.17 -3.98 -2.20
N GLU A 94 -10.93 -4.95 -3.05
CA GLU A 94 -11.34 -4.99 -4.44
C GLU A 94 -12.84 -5.28 -4.51
N SER A 95 -13.58 -4.36 -5.13
CA SER A 95 -15.02 -4.49 -5.35
C SER A 95 -15.36 -4.46 -6.84
N ARG A 96 -16.64 -4.69 -7.17
CA ARG A 96 -17.14 -4.54 -8.54
C ARG A 96 -16.97 -3.12 -9.09
N PHE A 97 -16.86 -2.12 -8.23
CA PHE A 97 -16.73 -0.70 -8.59
C PHE A 97 -15.29 -0.19 -8.43
N GLY A 98 -14.31 -1.08 -8.36
CA GLY A 98 -12.91 -0.74 -8.09
C GLY A 98 -12.52 -0.91 -6.62
N PRO A 99 -11.29 -0.53 -6.24
CA PRO A 99 -10.82 -0.64 -4.88
C PRO A 99 -11.61 0.29 -3.95
N VAL A 100 -11.81 -0.16 -2.72
CA VAL A 100 -12.51 0.57 -1.65
C VAL A 100 -11.60 0.63 -0.43
N ASP A 101 -11.29 1.83 0.06
CA ASP A 101 -10.60 2.03 1.33
C ASP A 101 -11.48 1.52 2.49
N ILE A 102 -10.93 0.62 3.30
CA ILE A 102 -11.62 0.03 4.45
C ILE A 102 -11.14 0.62 5.79
N SER A 103 -10.48 1.78 5.76
CA SER A 103 -10.03 2.52 6.93
C SER A 103 -9.00 1.79 7.79
N VAL A 104 -8.29 0.81 7.21
CA VAL A 104 -7.09 0.21 7.83
C VAL A 104 -5.90 0.99 7.30
N HIS A 105 -5.43 1.95 8.09
CA HIS A 105 -4.37 2.88 7.69
C HIS A 105 -3.13 2.73 8.56
N GLY A 106 -1.97 3.07 8.00
CA GLY A 106 -0.71 3.04 8.72
C GLY A 106 0.50 2.99 7.80
N ASP A 107 1.47 2.18 8.18
CA ASP A 107 2.61 1.82 7.35
C ASP A 107 2.22 0.75 6.30
N ALA A 108 3.04 0.57 5.27
CA ALA A 108 2.68 -0.25 4.12
C ALA A 108 2.65 -1.74 4.46
N ILE A 109 3.62 -2.22 5.24
CA ILE A 109 3.76 -3.61 5.68
C ILE A 109 2.67 -3.95 6.69
N GLY A 110 2.35 -3.05 7.63
CA GLY A 110 1.26 -3.25 8.58
C GLY A 110 -0.09 -3.35 7.88
N CYS A 111 -0.38 -2.46 6.94
CA CYS A 111 -1.58 -2.57 6.08
C CYS A 111 -1.59 -3.91 5.33
N PHE A 112 -0.47 -4.32 4.73
CA PHE A 112 -0.35 -5.59 4.01
C PHE A 112 -0.54 -6.82 4.90
N SER A 113 -0.08 -6.76 6.15
CA SER A 113 -0.13 -7.84 7.13
C SER A 113 -1.48 -7.99 7.83
N SER A 114 -2.41 -7.06 7.61
CA SER A 114 -3.72 -7.06 8.25
C SER A 114 -4.66 -8.17 7.73
N VAL A 115 -4.22 -8.95 6.73
CA VAL A 115 -4.99 -9.99 6.01
C VAL A 115 -4.18 -11.22 5.60
#